data_AF-A0A7C1J8N6-F1
#
_entry.id   AF-A0A7C1J8N6-F1
#
_cell.length_a   1.000
_cell.length_b   1.000
_cell.length_c   1.000
_cell.angle_alpha   90.00
_cell.angle_beta   90.00
_cell.angle_gamma   90.00
#
_symmetry.space_group_name_H-M   'P 1'
#
loop_
_entity.id
_entity.type
_entity.pdbx_description
1 polymer ?
#
loop_
_entity_poly.entity_id
_entity_poly.type
_entity_poly.pdbx_seq_one_letter_code
_entity_poly.pdbx_strand_id
1 'polypeptide(L)'
;MEPIIYRIDNDDIIYSIEGSWDEFALENDGYPENRSENILGNSLWTYIKDFETKHLYKLIIDHIRLLQQEITIPIRCDSPTMIRFIDLKIIPLDASKIEFIGEVKKEVKRNKVDILDKHIPRNEDFIKMCSYCKSIKVDENHWLETTEAVIQLNLFNKPVLPKISHGACPECYNKIIEELKNYRLAFNKTI
;
A
#
# COMPACT_ATOMS: atom_id res chain seq x y z
N MET A 1 8.83 -16.47 -3.19
CA MET A 1 8.06 -15.61 -4.12
C MET A 1 9.04 -14.59 -4.66
N GLU A 2 9.09 -14.44 -5.98
CA GLU A 2 9.91 -13.41 -6.63
C GLU A 2 9.38 -12.02 -6.27
N PRO A 3 10.25 -10.98 -6.24
CA PRO A 3 9.78 -9.62 -5.99
C PRO A 3 8.85 -9.18 -7.12
N ILE A 4 7.86 -8.38 -6.74
CA ILE A 4 6.98 -7.71 -7.71
C ILE A 4 7.59 -6.36 -8.03
N ILE A 5 7.77 -6.06 -9.32
CA ILE A 5 8.43 -4.84 -9.76
C ILE A 5 7.50 -4.06 -10.68
N TYR A 6 7.38 -2.75 -10.46
CA TYR A 6 6.78 -1.85 -11.44
C TYR A 6 7.56 -0.55 -11.55
N ARG A 7 7.48 0.11 -12.70
CA ARG A 7 8.22 1.34 -12.98
C ARG A 7 7.30 2.43 -13.47
N ILE A 8 7.58 3.65 -13.04
CA ILE A 8 6.91 4.85 -13.52
C ILE A 8 7.88 5.77 -14.25
N ASP A 9 7.35 6.47 -15.25
CA ASP A 9 8.08 7.51 -15.97
C ASP A 9 7.94 8.89 -15.31
N ASN A 10 8.28 9.94 -16.06
CA ASN A 10 8.32 11.32 -15.60
C ASN A 10 6.92 11.89 -15.33
N ASP A 11 5.90 11.33 -16.00
CA ASP A 11 4.50 11.73 -15.91
C ASP A 11 3.73 10.81 -14.95
N ASP A 12 4.46 10.03 -14.13
CA ASP A 12 3.96 9.01 -13.21
C ASP A 12 3.12 7.92 -13.91
N ILE A 13 3.41 7.64 -15.18
CA ILE A 13 2.76 6.58 -15.96
C ILE A 13 3.49 5.26 -15.72
N ILE A 14 2.72 4.22 -15.41
CA ILE A 14 3.25 2.86 -15.22
C ILE A 14 3.59 2.28 -16.59
N TYR A 15 4.88 2.21 -16.92
CA TYR A 15 5.35 1.76 -18.24
C TYR A 15 5.92 0.34 -18.23
N SER A 16 6.15 -0.24 -17.06
CA SER A 16 6.73 -1.57 -16.89
C SER A 16 6.18 -2.25 -15.66
N ILE A 17 5.86 -3.53 -15.76
CA ILE A 17 5.54 -4.43 -14.66
C ILE A 17 6.31 -5.72 -14.92
N GLU A 18 7.01 -6.22 -13.91
CA GLU A 18 7.84 -7.43 -13.98
C GLU A 18 7.61 -8.32 -12.76
N GLY A 19 8.17 -9.54 -12.83
CA GLY A 19 8.00 -10.57 -11.81
C GLY A 19 6.62 -11.21 -11.85
N SER A 20 6.20 -11.78 -10.73
CA SER A 20 4.98 -12.58 -10.62
C SER A 20 3.72 -11.74 -10.35
N TRP A 21 3.59 -10.54 -10.94
CA TRP A 21 2.46 -9.62 -10.65
C TRP A 21 1.10 -10.27 -10.89
N ASP A 22 0.87 -10.82 -12.08
CA ASP A 22 -0.43 -11.38 -12.46
C ASP A 22 -0.74 -12.68 -11.72
N GLU A 23 0.26 -13.51 -11.48
CA GLU A 23 0.14 -14.71 -10.66
C GLU A 23 -0.25 -14.33 -9.23
N PHE A 24 0.45 -13.37 -8.63
CA PHE A 24 0.15 -12.87 -7.29
C PHE A 24 -1.25 -12.26 -7.23
N ALA A 25 -1.63 -11.45 -8.22
CA ALA A 25 -2.96 -10.87 -8.30
C ALA A 25 -4.03 -11.97 -8.39
N LEU A 26 -3.84 -12.99 -9.23
CA LEU A 26 -4.77 -14.09 -9.37
C LEU A 26 -4.92 -14.91 -8.08
N GLU A 27 -3.80 -15.26 -7.44
CA GLU A 27 -3.79 -16.00 -6.16
C GLU A 27 -4.43 -15.23 -5.01
N ASN A 28 -4.44 -13.90 -5.08
CA ASN A 28 -5.00 -13.01 -4.06
C ASN A 28 -6.31 -12.36 -4.49
N ASP A 29 -7.00 -12.96 -5.45
CA ASP A 29 -8.33 -12.51 -5.81
C ASP A 29 -8.34 -11.04 -6.26
N GLY A 30 -7.29 -10.61 -6.94
CA GLY A 30 -7.21 -9.31 -7.60
C GLY A 30 -8.34 -9.15 -8.64
N TYR A 31 -8.83 -7.92 -8.77
CA TYR A 31 -9.79 -7.61 -9.82
C TYR A 31 -9.14 -7.66 -11.21
N PRO A 32 -9.86 -8.04 -12.28
CA PRO A 32 -9.30 -8.13 -13.64
C PRO A 32 -8.64 -6.83 -14.14
N GLU A 33 -9.15 -5.66 -13.75
CA GLU A 33 -8.55 -4.36 -14.06
C GLU A 33 -7.17 -4.12 -13.42
N ASN A 34 -6.79 -4.95 -12.44
CA ASN A 34 -5.49 -4.91 -11.79
C ASN A 34 -4.50 -5.92 -12.40
N ARG A 35 -4.82 -6.52 -13.55
CA ARG A 35 -3.85 -7.28 -14.34
C ARG A 35 -2.86 -6.34 -15.02
N SER A 36 -1.64 -6.80 -15.22
CA SER A 36 -0.54 -6.03 -15.79
C SER A 36 -0.94 -5.36 -17.11
N GLU A 37 -1.58 -6.11 -18.01
CA GLU A 37 -2.10 -5.64 -19.31
C GLU A 37 -3.09 -4.46 -19.21
N ASN A 38 -3.85 -4.37 -18.11
CA ASN A 38 -4.83 -3.32 -17.87
C ASN A 38 -4.25 -2.16 -17.04
N ILE A 39 -3.07 -2.35 -16.43
CA ILE A 39 -2.38 -1.32 -15.65
C ILE A 39 -1.41 -0.52 -16.52
N LEU A 40 -0.70 -1.19 -17.43
CA LEU A 40 0.32 -0.56 -18.27
C LEU A 40 -0.27 0.62 -19.07
N GLY A 41 0.48 1.73 -19.09
CA GLY A 41 0.08 2.97 -19.76
C GLY A 41 -0.85 3.87 -18.95
N ASN A 42 -1.28 3.45 -17.75
CA ASN A 42 -2.09 4.30 -16.86
C ASN A 42 -1.23 5.05 -15.85
N SER A 43 -1.74 6.21 -15.42
CA SER A 43 -1.13 6.95 -14.30
C SER A 43 -1.26 6.18 -12.99
N LEU A 44 -0.19 6.16 -12.21
CA LEU A 44 -0.16 5.63 -10.83
C LEU A 44 -1.30 6.19 -9.98
N TRP A 45 -1.67 7.45 -10.19
CA TRP A 45 -2.72 8.16 -9.46
C TRP A 45 -4.14 7.64 -9.73
N THR A 46 -4.30 6.75 -10.71
CA THR A 46 -5.56 6.02 -10.97
C THR A 46 -5.82 4.98 -9.87
N TYR A 47 -4.77 4.37 -9.33
CA TYR A 47 -4.84 3.25 -8.39
C TYR A 47 -4.74 3.70 -6.94
N ILE A 48 -4.03 4.79 -6.66
CA ILE A 48 -3.98 5.41 -5.34
C ILE A 48 -5.08 6.46 -5.30
N LYS A 49 -6.18 6.24 -4.56
CA LYS A 49 -7.36 7.12 -4.63
C LYS A 49 -7.49 8.11 -3.46
N ASP A 50 -7.10 7.71 -2.26
CA ASP A 50 -7.25 8.53 -1.06
C ASP A 50 -6.21 9.66 -0.96
N PHE A 51 -6.59 10.74 -0.28
CA PHE A 51 -5.77 11.95 -0.20
C PHE A 51 -4.45 11.71 0.54
N GLU A 52 -4.50 11.02 1.68
CA GLU A 52 -3.32 10.84 2.53
C GLU A 52 -2.24 9.98 1.85
N THR A 53 -2.64 8.86 1.24
CA THR A 53 -1.71 7.99 0.51
C THR A 53 -1.19 8.67 -0.75
N LYS A 54 -2.03 9.39 -1.51
CA LYS A 54 -1.59 10.20 -2.65
C LYS A 54 -0.53 11.22 -2.23
N HIS A 55 -0.77 11.94 -1.14
CA HIS A 55 0.15 12.96 -0.65
C HIS A 55 1.50 12.35 -0.27
N LEU A 56 1.51 11.24 0.48
CA LEU A 56 2.75 10.55 0.85
C LEU A 56 3.52 10.05 -0.38
N TYR A 57 2.84 9.42 -1.34
CA TYR A 57 3.48 8.98 -2.59
C TYR A 57 4.09 10.14 -3.37
N LYS A 58 3.42 11.29 -3.45
CA LYS A 58 3.98 12.49 -4.10
C LYS A 58 5.28 12.93 -3.41
N LEU A 59 5.26 13.05 -2.08
CA LEU A 59 6.44 13.44 -1.32
C LEU A 59 7.60 12.45 -1.49
N ILE A 60 7.31 11.16 -1.55
CA ILE A 60 8.31 10.12 -1.81
C ILE A 60 8.86 10.27 -3.23
N ILE A 61 8.00 10.32 -4.26
CA ILE A 61 8.42 10.43 -5.66
C ILE A 61 9.27 11.69 -5.89
N ASP A 62 8.82 12.83 -5.36
CA ASP A 62 9.57 14.10 -5.41
C ASP A 62 10.93 13.98 -4.72
N HIS A 63 10.99 13.28 -3.59
CA HIS A 63 12.24 13.01 -2.88
C HIS A 63 13.20 12.16 -3.71
N ILE A 64 12.72 11.03 -4.27
CA ILE A 64 13.52 10.13 -5.10
C ILE A 64 14.08 10.89 -6.32
N ARG A 65 13.23 11.64 -7.03
CA ARG A 65 13.65 12.43 -8.20
C ARG A 65 14.66 13.52 -7.84
N LEU A 66 14.44 14.25 -6.74
CA LEU A 66 15.29 15.38 -6.35
C LEU A 66 16.65 14.92 -5.81
N LEU A 67 16.68 13.93 -4.92
CA LEU A 67 17.89 13.52 -4.21
C LEU A 67 18.61 12.35 -4.87
N GLN A 68 17.96 11.63 -5.78
CA GLN A 68 18.49 10.41 -6.40
C GLN A 68 18.93 9.38 -5.35
N GLN A 69 18.17 9.29 -4.26
CA GLN A 69 18.39 8.35 -3.16
C GLN A 69 17.24 7.38 -3.07
N GLU A 70 17.52 6.10 -2.85
CA GLU A 70 16.51 5.08 -2.62
C GLU A 70 15.89 5.18 -1.22
N ILE A 71 14.62 4.77 -1.11
CA ILE A 71 13.90 4.64 0.16
C ILE A 71 13.28 3.26 0.24
N THR A 72 13.25 2.67 1.43
CA THR A 72 12.51 1.43 1.70
C THR A 72 11.43 1.68 2.74
N ILE A 73 10.18 1.35 2.41
CA ILE A 73 9.04 1.53 3.32
C ILE A 73 8.42 0.16 3.63
N PRO A 74 8.29 -0.23 4.92
CA PRO A 74 7.59 -1.45 5.28
C PRO A 74 6.07 -1.26 5.12
N ILE A 75 5.44 -2.18 4.38
CA ILE A 75 3.98 -2.22 4.16
C ILE A 75 3.42 -3.62 4.41
N ARG A 76 2.09 -3.71 4.51
CA ARG A 76 1.34 -4.96 4.59
C ARG A 76 0.50 -5.19 3.35
N CYS A 77 0.45 -6.44 2.88
CA CYS A 77 -0.43 -6.90 1.78
C CYS A 77 -1.20 -8.15 2.21
N ASP A 78 -2.14 -7.91 3.11
CA ASP A 78 -2.95 -8.92 3.76
C ASP A 78 -4.00 -9.55 2.83
N SER A 79 -4.18 -10.87 2.95
CA SER A 79 -5.38 -11.58 2.48
C SER A 79 -6.27 -11.94 3.69
N PRO A 80 -7.49 -12.48 3.50
CA PRO A 80 -8.36 -12.85 4.61
C PRO A 80 -7.70 -13.81 5.61
N THR A 81 -6.85 -14.72 5.14
CA THR A 81 -6.23 -15.80 5.95
C THR A 81 -4.74 -15.64 6.15
N MET A 82 -4.14 -14.54 5.65
CA MET A 82 -2.70 -14.34 5.73
C MET A 82 -2.32 -12.87 5.89
N ILE A 83 -1.30 -12.64 6.72
CA ILE A 83 -0.62 -11.36 6.88
C ILE A 83 0.69 -11.44 6.10
N ARG A 84 0.96 -10.45 5.25
CA ARG A 84 2.23 -10.34 4.52
C ARG A 84 2.93 -9.06 4.88
N PHE A 85 4.18 -9.16 5.32
CA PHE A 85 5.07 -8.03 5.52
C PHE A 85 5.95 -7.88 4.29
N ILE A 86 5.93 -6.70 3.70
CA ILE A 86 6.62 -6.37 2.45
C ILE A 86 7.52 -5.17 2.70
N ASP A 87 8.77 -5.26 2.24
CA ASP A 87 9.61 -4.08 2.07
C ASP A 87 9.36 -3.54 0.66
N LEU A 88 8.79 -2.33 0.57
CA LEU A 88 8.63 -1.61 -0.68
C LEU A 88 9.86 -0.72 -0.89
N LYS A 89 10.79 -1.16 -1.73
CA LYS A 89 11.95 -0.37 -2.14
C LYS A 89 11.57 0.52 -3.31
N ILE A 90 12.00 1.77 -3.27
CA ILE A 90 11.66 2.80 -4.25
C ILE A 90 12.99 3.44 -4.68
N ILE A 91 13.38 3.20 -5.92
CA ILE A 91 14.76 3.39 -6.40
C ILE A 91 14.73 4.28 -7.64
N PRO A 92 15.61 5.30 -7.74
CA PRO A 92 15.78 6.04 -8.99
C PRO A 92 16.50 5.18 -10.04
N LEU A 93 15.97 5.10 -11.26
CA LEU A 93 16.65 4.43 -12.38
C LEU A 93 17.48 5.41 -13.22
N ASP A 94 16.93 6.59 -13.43
CA ASP A 94 17.59 7.75 -14.02
C ASP A 94 16.99 9.02 -13.38
N ALA A 95 17.30 10.20 -13.94
CA ALA A 95 16.90 11.48 -13.34
C ALA A 95 15.38 11.61 -13.07
N SER A 96 14.53 10.80 -13.71
CA SER A 96 13.09 11.01 -13.66
C SER A 96 12.24 9.74 -13.64
N LYS A 97 12.81 8.57 -13.96
CA LYS A 97 12.15 7.26 -13.80
C LYS A 97 12.42 6.63 -12.44
N ILE A 98 11.41 5.93 -11.92
CA ILE A 98 11.46 5.28 -10.61
C ILE A 98 11.04 3.82 -10.75
N GLU A 99 11.76 2.95 -10.05
CA GLU A 99 11.41 1.54 -9.85
C GLU A 99 10.87 1.31 -8.45
N PHE A 100 9.78 0.55 -8.35
CA PHE A 100 9.19 0.09 -7.12
C PHE A 100 9.35 -1.43 -7.05
N ILE A 101 9.96 -1.92 -5.98
CA ILE A 101 10.23 -3.35 -5.75
C ILE A 101 9.54 -3.76 -4.46
N GLY A 102 8.51 -4.59 -4.55
CA GLY A 102 7.85 -5.21 -3.41
C GLY A 102 8.47 -6.56 -3.09
N GLU A 103 9.21 -6.64 -1.99
CA GLU A 103 9.84 -7.88 -1.52
C GLU A 103 9.10 -8.41 -0.28
N VAL A 104 8.49 -9.60 -0.39
CA VAL A 104 7.83 -10.23 0.76
C VAL A 104 8.86 -10.75 1.75
N LYS A 105 8.88 -10.19 2.95
CA LYS A 105 9.84 -10.52 4.02
C LYS A 105 9.33 -11.60 4.94
N LYS A 106 8.01 -11.63 5.18
CA LYS A 106 7.39 -12.58 6.11
C LYS A 106 5.92 -12.78 5.78
N GLU A 107 5.48 -14.03 5.85
CA GLU A 107 4.08 -14.40 5.77
C GLU A 107 3.65 -15.10 7.08
N VAL A 108 2.47 -14.74 7.58
CA VAL A 108 1.90 -15.33 8.79
C VAL A 108 0.47 -15.74 8.51
N LYS A 109 0.18 -17.03 8.61
CA LYS A 109 -1.19 -17.54 8.55
C LYS A 109 -1.99 -17.00 9.74
N ARG A 110 -3.25 -16.67 9.51
CA ARG A 110 -4.20 -16.28 10.55
C ARG A 110 -5.56 -16.93 10.31
N ASN A 111 -6.41 -16.87 11.32
CA ASN A 111 -7.83 -17.14 11.15
C ASN A 111 -8.42 -16.15 10.13
N LYS A 112 -9.39 -16.63 9.35
CA LYS A 112 -10.04 -15.82 8.32
C LYS A 112 -10.65 -14.56 8.93
N VAL A 113 -10.38 -13.42 8.31
CA VAL A 113 -11.00 -12.13 8.63
C VAL A 113 -11.93 -11.72 7.49
N ASP A 114 -13.23 -11.83 7.72
CA ASP A 114 -14.26 -11.68 6.69
C ASP A 114 -14.33 -10.28 6.05
N ILE A 115 -13.94 -9.23 6.77
CA ILE A 115 -13.91 -7.87 6.22
C ILE A 115 -12.92 -7.72 5.05
N LEU A 116 -11.92 -8.60 4.97
CA LEU A 116 -10.94 -8.64 3.88
C LEU A 116 -11.35 -9.55 2.73
N ASP A 117 -12.39 -10.37 2.91
CA ASP A 117 -12.88 -11.27 1.86
C ASP A 117 -13.82 -10.52 0.92
N LYS A 118 -13.36 -10.27 -0.31
CA LYS A 118 -14.11 -9.53 -1.34
C LYS A 118 -15.41 -10.21 -1.76
N HIS A 119 -15.56 -11.52 -1.53
CA HIS A 119 -16.73 -12.29 -1.97
C HIS A 119 -17.91 -12.17 -1.00
N ILE A 120 -17.66 -11.65 0.20
CA ILE A 120 -18.73 -11.43 1.18
C ILE A 120 -19.47 -10.13 0.82
N PRO A 121 -20.81 -10.15 0.67
CA PRO A 121 -21.60 -8.97 0.33
C PRO A 121 -21.34 -7.78 1.27
N ARG A 122 -21.39 -6.58 0.70
CA ARG A 122 -21.14 -5.32 1.40
C ARG A 122 -22.35 -4.41 1.40
N ASN A 123 -22.54 -3.65 2.47
CA ASN A 123 -23.50 -2.55 2.51
C ASN A 123 -22.84 -1.27 1.96
N GLU A 124 -23.53 -0.14 2.01
CA GLU A 124 -23.02 1.15 1.52
C GLU A 124 -22.21 1.93 2.57
N ASP A 125 -22.05 1.39 3.78
CA ASP A 125 -21.18 1.99 4.79
C ASP A 125 -19.71 1.75 4.44
N PHE A 126 -18.82 2.61 4.95
CA PHE A 126 -17.39 2.49 4.76
C PHE A 126 -16.66 2.47 6.10
N ILE A 127 -15.65 1.60 6.19
CA ILE A 127 -14.57 1.71 7.17
C ILE A 127 -13.30 2.20 6.48
N LYS A 128 -12.44 2.89 7.21
CA LYS A 128 -11.15 3.37 6.68
C LYS A 128 -10.04 2.45 7.17
N MET A 129 -9.25 1.92 6.23
CA MET A 129 -8.12 1.05 6.51
C MET A 129 -6.82 1.70 6.04
N CYS A 130 -5.76 1.53 6.82
CA CYS A 130 -4.46 2.07 6.49
C CYS A 130 -3.85 1.27 5.32
N SER A 131 -3.46 1.97 4.25
CA SER A 131 -2.80 1.42 3.06
C SER A 131 -1.47 0.75 3.39
N TYR A 132 -0.81 1.18 4.47
CA TYR A 132 0.52 0.73 4.88
C TYR A 132 0.46 -0.40 5.92
N CYS A 133 -0.16 -0.20 7.08
CA CYS A 133 -0.15 -1.20 8.17
C CYS A 133 -1.41 -2.07 8.28
N LYS A 134 -2.44 -1.80 7.46
CA LYS A 134 -3.76 -2.46 7.49
C LYS A 134 -4.56 -2.32 8.79
N SER A 135 -4.13 -1.44 9.71
CA SER A 135 -4.95 -1.03 10.84
C SER A 135 -6.24 -0.34 10.34
N ILE A 136 -7.33 -0.52 11.07
CA ILE A 136 -8.65 0.02 10.75
C ILE A 136 -8.99 1.13 11.73
N LYS A 137 -9.51 2.25 11.22
CA LYS A 137 -10.01 3.35 12.02
C LYS A 137 -11.31 2.93 12.72
N VAL A 138 -11.30 2.94 14.05
CA VAL A 138 -12.45 2.50 14.88
C VAL A 138 -13.25 3.67 15.46
N ASP A 139 -12.62 4.83 15.59
CA ASP A 139 -13.24 6.12 15.92
C ASP A 139 -12.36 7.28 15.41
N GLU A 140 -12.61 8.52 15.83
CA GLU A 140 -11.87 9.70 15.34
C GLU A 140 -10.36 9.61 15.55
N ASN A 141 -9.91 9.01 16.66
CA ASN A 141 -8.54 9.06 17.14
C ASN A 141 -7.84 7.69 17.13
N HIS A 142 -8.59 6.59 17.07
CA HIS A 142 -8.04 5.26 17.25
C HIS A 142 -8.00 4.46 15.94
N TRP A 143 -6.87 3.78 15.76
CA TRP A 143 -6.63 2.81 14.71
C TRP A 143 -6.13 1.53 15.36
N LEU A 144 -6.76 0.41 15.06
CA LEU A 144 -6.42 -0.88 15.67
C LEU A 144 -6.01 -1.91 14.64
N GLU A 145 -5.28 -2.93 15.07
CA GLU A 145 -4.98 -4.10 14.23
C GLU A 145 -6.30 -4.68 13.71
N THR A 146 -6.28 -5.22 12.49
CA THR A 146 -7.48 -5.69 11.79
C THR A 146 -8.39 -6.55 12.68
N THR A 147 -7.83 -7.49 13.43
CA THR A 147 -8.60 -8.42 14.29
C THR A 147 -9.23 -7.70 15.48
N GLU A 148 -8.48 -6.82 16.13
CA GLU A 148 -8.96 -6.02 17.26
C GLU A 148 -10.07 -5.06 16.82
N ALA A 149 -9.90 -4.43 15.65
CA ALA A 149 -10.91 -3.55 15.08
C ALA A 149 -12.21 -4.28 14.75
N VAL A 150 -12.15 -5.52 14.23
CA VAL A 150 -13.33 -6.34 13.96
C VAL A 150 -14.11 -6.64 15.24
N ILE A 151 -13.42 -6.87 16.35
CA ILE A 151 -14.03 -7.06 17.68
C ILE A 151 -14.67 -5.76 18.16
N GLN A 152 -13.92 -4.65 18.18
CA GLN A 152 -14.41 -3.37 18.68
C GLN A 152 -15.60 -2.83 17.89
N LEU A 153 -15.58 -2.97 16.57
CA LEU A 153 -16.67 -2.55 15.69
C LEU A 153 -17.82 -3.57 15.62
N ASN A 154 -17.70 -4.67 16.37
CA ASN A 154 -18.66 -5.76 16.43
C ASN A 154 -19.04 -6.31 15.05
N LEU A 155 -18.07 -6.40 14.13
CA LEU A 155 -18.32 -6.74 12.73
C LEU A 155 -18.75 -8.20 12.55
N PHE A 156 -18.31 -9.11 13.44
CA PHE A 156 -18.72 -10.52 13.43
C PHE A 156 -20.25 -10.72 13.57
N ASN A 157 -20.92 -9.81 14.29
CA ASN A 157 -22.36 -9.90 14.54
C ASN A 157 -23.19 -9.09 13.53
N LYS A 158 -22.56 -8.45 12.53
CA LYS A 158 -23.28 -7.69 11.51
C LYS A 158 -23.77 -8.62 10.40
N PRO A 159 -25.04 -8.50 9.97
CA PRO A 159 -25.59 -9.34 8.90
C PRO A 159 -24.95 -9.04 7.54
N VAL A 160 -24.46 -7.81 7.34
CA VAL A 160 -23.75 -7.36 6.13
C VAL A 160 -22.59 -6.47 6.57
N LEU A 161 -21.42 -6.66 5.95
CA LEU A 161 -20.18 -5.96 6.30
C LEU A 161 -20.03 -4.64 5.52
N PRO A 162 -19.32 -3.63 6.07
CA PRO A 162 -19.03 -2.39 5.36
C PRO A 162 -17.97 -2.55 4.26
N LYS A 163 -17.98 -1.65 3.27
CA LYS A 163 -16.91 -1.51 2.28
C LYS A 163 -15.65 -0.99 2.94
N ILE A 164 -14.50 -1.26 2.31
CA ILE A 164 -13.21 -0.70 2.74
C ILE A 164 -12.88 0.50 1.86
N SER A 165 -12.67 1.64 2.52
CA SER A 165 -11.93 2.76 1.97
C SER A 165 -10.50 2.74 2.50
N HIS A 166 -9.56 3.31 1.75
CA HIS A 166 -8.15 3.36 2.13
C HIS A 166 -7.72 4.76 2.58
N GLY A 167 -6.56 4.83 3.25
CA GLY A 167 -6.03 6.01 3.92
C GLY A 167 -4.64 5.76 4.49
N ALA A 168 -4.03 6.75 5.13
CA ALA A 168 -2.89 6.54 6.01
C ALA A 168 -3.29 6.82 7.46
N CYS A 169 -2.96 5.92 8.39
CA CYS A 169 -3.09 6.23 9.82
C CYS A 169 -2.01 7.26 10.23
N PRO A 170 -2.22 8.01 11.33
CA PRO A 170 -1.25 9.01 11.80
C PRO A 170 0.14 8.44 12.04
N GLU A 171 0.24 7.21 12.56
CA GLU A 171 1.53 6.56 12.82
C GLU A 171 2.32 6.32 11.53
N CYS A 172 1.72 5.67 10.52
CA CYS A 172 2.39 5.43 9.24
C CYS A 172 2.71 6.73 8.51
N TYR A 173 1.79 7.70 8.55
CA TYR A 173 1.99 9.00 7.94
C TYR A 173 3.20 9.72 8.54
N ASN A 174 3.24 9.84 9.87
CA ASN A 174 4.33 10.53 10.57
C ASN A 174 5.66 9.81 10.37
N LYS A 175 5.67 8.47 10.44
CA LYS A 175 6.88 7.67 10.22
C LYS A 175 7.50 7.94 8.86
N ILE A 176 6.70 7.93 7.79
CA ILE A 176 7.19 8.19 6.43
C ILE A 176 7.72 9.64 6.30
N ILE A 177 7.01 10.61 6.88
CA ILE A 177 7.47 12.01 6.88
C ILE A 177 8.80 12.17 7.62
N GLU A 178 8.97 11.53 8.77
CA GLU A 178 10.22 11.55 9.54
C GLU A 178 11.36 10.90 8.77
N GLU A 179 11.11 9.76 8.13
CA GLU A 179 12.08 9.07 7.29
C GLU A 179 12.56 9.98 6.14
N LEU A 180 11.64 10.61 5.41
CA LEU A 180 11.98 11.58 4.35
C LEU A 180 12.79 12.77 4.85
N LYS A 181 12.53 13.26 6.07
CA LYS A 181 13.32 14.34 6.70
C LYS A 181 14.73 13.87 7.03
N ASN A 182 14.89 12.65 7.54
CA ASN A 182 16.19 12.08 7.89
C ASN A 182 17.09 11.95 6.65
N TYR A 183 16.54 11.48 5.53
CA TYR A 183 17.26 11.43 4.26
C TYR A 183 17.72 12.83 3.79
N ARG A 184 16.84 13.83 3.85
CA ARG A 184 17.20 15.23 3.51
C ARG A 184 18.33 15.78 4.39
N LEU A 185 18.28 15.51 5.69
CA LEU A 185 19.33 15.94 6.62
C LEU A 185 20.67 15.24 6.35
N ALA A 186 20.65 13.96 5.97
CA ALA A 186 21.85 13.22 5.59
C ALA A 186 22.46 13.76 4.29
N PHE A 187 21.63 14.05 3.28
CA PHE A 187 22.05 14.64 2.02
C PHE A 187 22.73 16.00 2.21
N ASN A 188 22.11 16.91 2.99
CA ASN A 188 22.67 18.24 3.25
C ASN A 188 24.00 18.23 4.02
N LYS A 189 24.36 17.14 4.69
CA LYS A 189 25.66 16.98 5.37
C LYS A 189 26.77 16.48 4.44
N THR A 190 26.43 16.02 3.24
CA THR A 190 27.36 15.39 2.29
C THR A 190 27.77 16.38 1.17
N ILE A 191 27.15 17.57 1.14
CA ILE A 191 27.50 18.72 0.29
C ILE A 191 28.29 19.72 1.13
#